data_AF-A0A954ZNG5-F1
#
_entry.id   AF-A0A954ZNG5-F1
#
_cell.length_a   1.000
_cell.length_b   1.000
_cell.length_c   1.000
_cell.angle_alpha   90.00
_cell.angle_beta   90.00
_cell.angle_gamma   90.00
#
_symmetry.space_group_name_H-M   'P 1'
#
loop_
_entity.id
_entity.type
_entity.pdbx_description
1 polymer ?
#
loop_
_entity_poly.entity_id
_entity_poly.type
_entity_poly.pdbx_seq_one_letter_code
_entity_poly.pdbx_strand_id
1 'polypeptide(L)'
;MSEAITMTDQGLNVPSNPIIPFIEGDGTGPDIWNASVKVFDAAVAKAYNGDRKITWHEVLAGEKAFNQTGEWLPSQTLEDFKTYLVGIKGPLTTPTGGGIRSLNVALRQ
;
A
#
# COMPACT_ATOMS: atom_id res chain seq x y z
N MET A 1 -7.65 -15.15 -11.30
CA MET A 1 -6.29 -14.78 -10.84
C MET A 1 -6.33 -13.31 -10.44
N SER A 2 -5.39 -12.86 -9.63
CA SER A 2 -5.29 -11.44 -9.26
C SER A 2 -4.60 -10.67 -10.38
N GLU A 3 -5.03 -9.44 -10.64
CA GLU A 3 -4.60 -8.65 -11.80
C GLU A 3 -4.27 -7.21 -11.39
N ALA A 4 -3.32 -6.58 -12.09
CA ALA A 4 -2.98 -5.19 -11.85
C ALA A 4 -4.10 -4.26 -12.35
N ILE A 5 -4.30 -3.14 -11.66
CA ILE A 5 -5.08 -2.03 -12.19
C ILE A 5 -4.29 -1.41 -13.34
N THR A 6 -4.93 -1.08 -14.45
CA THR A 6 -4.28 -0.43 -15.60
C THR A 6 -4.85 0.96 -15.86
N MET A 7 -4.04 1.85 -16.41
CA MET A 7 -4.48 3.18 -16.85
C MET A 7 -4.86 3.11 -18.34
N THR A 8 -6.05 3.61 -18.67
CA THR A 8 -6.56 3.73 -20.05
C THR A 8 -6.89 5.19 -20.35
N ASP A 9 -7.19 5.51 -21.60
CA ASP A 9 -7.61 6.87 -22.00
C ASP A 9 -8.91 7.34 -21.30
N GLN A 10 -9.71 6.40 -20.79
CA GLN A 10 -10.95 6.69 -20.03
C GLN A 10 -10.75 6.68 -18.50
N GLY A 11 -9.52 6.49 -18.03
CA GLY A 11 -9.16 6.40 -16.61
C GLY A 11 -8.76 4.98 -16.18
N LEU A 12 -8.89 4.71 -14.88
CA LEU A 12 -8.49 3.42 -14.32
C LEU A 12 -9.42 2.30 -14.78
N ASN A 13 -8.84 1.27 -15.40
CA ASN A 13 -9.47 0.00 -15.62
C ASN A 13 -9.17 -0.92 -14.42
N VAL A 14 -10.20 -1.21 -13.62
CA VAL A 14 -10.08 -1.95 -12.35
C VAL A 14 -10.69 -3.35 -12.51
N PRO A 15 -9.89 -4.42 -12.44
CA PRO A 15 -10.40 -5.80 -12.56
C PRO A 15 -11.22 -6.20 -11.31
N SER A 16 -11.89 -7.36 -11.37
CA SER A 16 -12.66 -7.88 -10.22
C SER A 16 -11.78 -8.31 -9.04
N ASN A 17 -10.51 -8.68 -9.31
CA ASN A 17 -9.54 -9.11 -8.31
C ASN A 17 -8.26 -8.26 -8.34
N PRO A 18 -8.32 -6.95 -8.04
CA PRO A 18 -7.18 -6.07 -8.17
C PRO A 18 -6.11 -6.36 -7.12
N ILE A 19 -4.84 -6.24 -7.53
CA ILE A 19 -3.69 -6.21 -6.62
C ILE A 19 -3.53 -4.78 -6.10
N ILE A 20 -3.50 -4.61 -4.78
CA ILE A 20 -3.37 -3.30 -4.12
C ILE A 20 -2.20 -3.36 -3.14
N PRO A 21 -1.10 -2.63 -3.41
CA PRO A 21 -0.02 -2.46 -2.47
C PRO A 21 -0.49 -1.77 -1.19
N PHE A 22 -0.01 -2.25 -0.04
CA PHE A 22 -0.19 -1.56 1.22
C PHE A 22 1.13 -1.45 2.00
N ILE A 23 1.34 -0.31 2.64
CA ILE A 23 2.34 -0.19 3.71
C ILE A 23 1.60 -0.27 5.04
N GLU A 24 1.95 -1.24 5.88
CA GLU A 24 1.36 -1.40 7.21
C GLU A 24 1.52 -0.13 8.07
N GLY A 25 2.68 0.52 7.95
CA GLY A 25 3.04 1.73 8.68
C GLY A 25 3.76 1.45 9.99
N ASP A 26 4.17 2.52 10.66
CA ASP A 26 4.93 2.51 11.90
C ASP A 26 4.03 2.85 13.10
N GLY A 27 4.51 2.63 14.32
CA GLY A 27 3.77 2.96 15.55
C GLY A 27 2.42 2.23 15.61
N THR A 28 1.31 2.97 15.53
CA THR A 28 -0.05 2.41 15.54
C THR A 28 -0.49 1.81 14.19
N GLY A 29 0.36 1.87 13.16
CA GLY A 29 0.06 1.38 11.81
C GLY A 29 -0.44 -0.07 11.75
N PRO A 30 0.29 -1.06 12.32
CA PRO A 30 -0.11 -2.46 12.29
C PRO A 30 -1.49 -2.72 12.92
N ASP A 31 -1.79 -2.07 14.03
CA ASP A 31 -3.10 -2.20 14.71
C ASP A 31 -4.23 -1.65 13.83
N ILE A 32 -4.02 -0.47 13.23
CA ILE A 32 -4.98 0.16 12.33
C ILE A 32 -5.17 -0.69 11.07
N TRP A 33 -4.08 -1.24 10.50
CA TRP A 33 -4.14 -2.06 9.30
C TRP A 33 -4.92 -3.36 9.54
N ASN A 34 -4.62 -4.08 10.62
CA ASN A 34 -5.30 -5.32 11.00
C ASN A 34 -6.82 -5.14 11.20
N ALA A 35 -7.26 -3.95 11.64
CA ALA A 35 -8.68 -3.61 11.68
C ALA A 35 -9.22 -3.23 10.29
N SER A 36 -8.49 -2.38 9.56
CA SER A 36 -8.93 -1.81 8.27
C SER A 36 -9.12 -2.89 7.20
N VAL A 37 -8.17 -3.82 7.06
CA VAL A 37 -8.23 -4.88 6.03
C VAL A 37 -9.49 -5.75 6.17
N LYS A 38 -9.90 -6.05 7.41
CA LYS A 38 -11.11 -6.83 7.69
C LYS A 38 -12.38 -6.07 7.30
N VAL A 39 -12.42 -4.77 7.54
CA VAL A 39 -13.54 -3.91 7.16
C VAL A 39 -13.65 -3.81 5.64
N PHE A 40 -12.52 -3.60 4.95
CA PHE A 40 -12.50 -3.52 3.48
C PHE A 40 -12.93 -4.84 2.84
N ASP A 41 -12.37 -5.96 3.28
CA ASP A 41 -12.69 -7.29 2.75
C ASP A 41 -14.18 -7.61 2.96
N ALA A 42 -14.72 -7.35 4.15
CA ALA A 42 -16.14 -7.56 4.44
C ALA A 42 -17.06 -6.64 3.60
N ALA A 43 -16.68 -5.38 3.41
CA ALA A 43 -17.45 -4.44 2.60
C ALA A 43 -17.49 -4.85 1.12
N VAL A 44 -16.34 -5.25 0.55
CA VAL A 44 -16.25 -5.74 -0.84
C VAL A 44 -17.08 -7.02 -1.00
N ALA A 45 -16.89 -8.01 -0.11
CA ALA A 45 -17.63 -9.26 -0.18
C ALA A 45 -19.16 -9.03 -0.13
N LYS A 46 -19.62 -8.13 0.75
CA LYS A 46 -21.04 -7.80 0.89
C LYS A 46 -21.60 -7.02 -0.30
N ALA A 47 -20.87 -6.04 -0.82
CA ALA A 47 -21.35 -5.20 -1.91
C ALA A 47 -21.44 -5.95 -3.25
N TYR A 48 -20.55 -6.93 -3.46
CA TYR A 48 -20.43 -7.65 -4.72
C TYR A 48 -20.81 -9.13 -4.61
N ASN A 49 -21.43 -9.56 -3.50
CA ASN A 49 -21.82 -10.96 -3.25
C ASN A 49 -20.68 -11.97 -3.51
N GLY A 50 -19.43 -11.57 -3.25
CA GLY A 50 -18.23 -12.39 -3.49
C GLY A 50 -17.65 -12.36 -4.90
N ASP A 51 -18.29 -11.69 -5.87
CA ASP A 51 -17.80 -11.58 -7.27
C ASP A 51 -16.53 -10.74 -7.40
N ARG A 52 -16.19 -9.96 -6.36
CA ARG A 52 -14.97 -9.15 -6.28
C ARG A 52 -14.21 -9.43 -4.99
N LYS A 53 -12.88 -9.32 -5.06
CA LYS A 53 -11.98 -9.47 -3.91
C LYS A 53 -10.70 -8.67 -4.11
N ILE A 54 -10.19 -8.01 -3.08
CA ILE A 54 -8.88 -7.36 -3.16
C ILE A 54 -7.78 -8.37 -2.87
N THR A 55 -6.68 -8.30 -3.63
CA THR A 55 -5.43 -9.01 -3.30
C THR A 55 -4.45 -7.99 -2.70
N TRP A 56 -4.29 -8.04 -1.39
CA TRP A 56 -3.39 -7.15 -0.68
C TRP A 56 -1.93 -7.58 -0.87
N HIS A 57 -1.08 -6.65 -1.30
CA HIS A 57 0.35 -6.84 -1.54
C HIS A 57 1.14 -5.99 -0.55
N GLU A 58 1.81 -6.59 0.43
CA GLU A 58 2.56 -5.80 1.40
C GLU A 58 3.85 -5.24 0.78
N VAL A 59 4.09 -3.95 0.99
CA VAL A 59 5.34 -3.27 0.61
C VAL A 59 5.91 -2.51 1.80
N LEU A 60 7.24 -2.38 1.84
CA LEU A 60 7.94 -1.86 3.01
C LEU A 60 8.22 -0.36 2.90
N ALA A 61 7.92 0.41 3.94
CA ALA A 61 8.50 1.73 4.16
C ALA A 61 8.53 2.02 5.67
N GLY A 62 9.33 3.02 6.07
CA GLY A 62 9.42 3.45 7.45
C GLY A 62 10.37 2.60 8.29
N GLU A 63 10.10 2.57 9.60
CA GLU A 63 10.90 1.84 10.58
C GLU A 63 10.91 0.34 10.28
N LYS A 64 9.77 -0.23 9.88
CA LYS A 64 9.68 -1.64 9.49
C LYS A 64 10.63 -1.97 8.33
N ALA A 65 10.72 -1.10 7.33
CA ALA A 65 11.63 -1.28 6.20
C ALA A 65 13.09 -1.20 6.65
N PHE A 66 13.45 -0.15 7.39
CA PHE A 66 14.82 0.05 7.84
C PHE A 66 15.32 -1.11 8.69
N ASN A 67 14.49 -1.64 9.60
CA ASN A 67 14.85 -2.77 10.45
C ASN A 67 15.06 -4.07 9.66
N GLN A 68 14.36 -4.25 8.52
CA GLN A 68 14.45 -5.47 7.72
C GLN A 68 15.52 -5.41 6.62
N THR A 69 15.71 -4.23 6.01
CA THR A 69 16.53 -4.08 4.79
C THR A 69 17.68 -3.10 4.96
N GLY A 70 17.69 -2.29 6.02
CA GLY A 70 18.60 -1.16 6.18
C GLY A 70 18.18 0.09 5.40
N GLU A 71 17.06 0.05 4.67
CA GLU A 71 16.56 1.17 3.85
C GLU A 71 15.19 1.65 4.36
N TRP A 72 15.03 2.97 4.50
CA TRP A 72 13.76 3.56 4.94
C TRP A 72 12.64 3.50 3.89
N LEU A 73 13.02 3.49 2.62
CA LEU A 73 12.10 3.41 1.48
C LEU A 73 12.78 2.64 0.34
N PRO A 74 12.67 1.31 0.32
CA PRO A 74 13.17 0.48 -0.77
C PRO A 74 12.61 0.92 -2.13
N SER A 75 13.42 0.85 -3.18
CA SER A 75 12.99 1.21 -4.54
C SER A 75 11.83 0.33 -5.02
N GLN A 76 11.81 -0.94 -4.63
CA GLN A 76 10.74 -1.89 -4.96
C GLN A 76 9.36 -1.36 -4.52
N THR A 77 9.27 -0.70 -3.37
CA THR A 77 8.02 -0.12 -2.89
C THR A 77 7.50 0.94 -3.86
N LEU A 78 8.38 1.79 -4.39
CA LEU A 78 8.03 2.81 -5.38
C LEU A 78 7.65 2.19 -6.72
N GLU A 79 8.36 1.14 -7.15
CA GLU A 79 8.06 0.41 -8.37
C GLU A 79 6.70 -0.29 -8.29
N ASP A 80 6.36 -0.86 -7.14
CA ASP A 80 5.08 -1.52 -6.91
C ASP A 80 3.92 -0.50 -6.94
N PHE A 81 4.04 0.65 -6.26
CA PHE A 81 3.01 1.69 -6.35
C PHE A 81 2.83 2.21 -7.78
N LYS A 82 3.91 2.32 -8.57
CA LYS A 82 3.82 2.70 -10.00
C LYS A 82 3.16 1.62 -10.84
N THR A 83 3.47 0.34 -10.57
CA THR A 83 2.93 -0.81 -11.30
C THR A 83 1.44 -1.01 -11.03
N TYR A 84 1.04 -0.94 -9.76
CA TYR A 84 -0.33 -1.29 -9.34
C TYR A 84 -1.26 -0.07 -9.20
N LEU A 85 -0.73 1.15 -9.39
CA LEU A 85 -1.41 2.45 -9.52
C LEU A 85 -2.18 2.96 -8.29
N VAL A 86 -2.82 2.07 -7.54
CA VAL A 86 -3.57 2.38 -6.33
C VAL A 86 -2.95 1.61 -5.18
N GLY A 87 -2.61 2.31 -4.11
CA GLY A 87 -2.21 1.65 -2.88
C GLY A 87 -2.53 2.50 -1.65
N ILE A 88 -2.38 1.88 -0.48
CA ILE A 88 -2.78 2.44 0.81
C ILE A 88 -1.60 2.41 1.77
N LYS A 89 -1.53 3.34 2.73
CA LYS A 89 -0.45 3.31 3.73
C LYS A 89 -0.91 3.75 5.10
N GLY A 90 -0.45 3.02 6.12
CA GLY A 90 -0.45 3.46 7.51
C GLY A 90 0.44 4.68 7.74
N PRO A 91 0.46 5.23 8.95
CA PRO A 91 1.37 6.32 9.33
C PRO A 91 2.84 5.90 9.15
N LEU A 92 3.72 6.85 8.79
CA LEU A 92 5.15 6.59 8.63
C LEU A 92 5.95 7.54 9.50
N THR A 93 6.86 7.01 10.29
CA THR A 93 7.80 7.77 11.09
C THR A 93 8.83 8.41 10.16
N THR A 94 9.04 9.73 10.28
CA THR A 94 10.16 10.41 9.64
C THR A 94 11.22 10.70 10.70
N PRO A 95 12.42 10.10 10.62
CA PRO A 95 13.48 10.37 11.60
C PRO A 95 13.93 11.83 11.52
N THR A 96 13.97 12.52 12.66
CA THR A 96 14.48 13.89 12.76
C THR A 96 16.00 13.90 12.89
N GLY A 97 16.70 14.71 12.09
CA GLY A 97 18.14 14.97 12.25
C GLY A 97 19.10 14.08 11.43
N GLY A 98 18.59 13.12 10.65
CA GLY A 98 19.41 12.19 9.84
C GLY A 98 19.67 12.60 8.39
N GLY A 99 19.30 13.82 7.97
CA GLY A 99 19.43 14.25 6.57
C GLY A 99 18.46 13.59 5.59
N ILE A 100 17.54 12.74 6.07
CA ILE A 100 16.56 12.04 5.24
C ILE A 100 15.36 12.97 5.01
N ARG A 101 14.98 13.18 3.74
CA ARG A 101 13.72 13.86 3.40
C ARG A 101 12.55 13.04 3.92
N SER A 102 11.45 13.69 4.28
CA SER A 102 10.25 13.00 4.76
C SER A 102 9.82 11.90 3.79
N LEU A 103 9.58 10.69 4.29
CA LEU A 103 9.16 9.55 3.47
C LEU A 103 7.82 9.81 2.78
N ASN A 104 6.92 10.53 3.45
CA ASN A 104 5.65 10.95 2.85
C ASN A 104 5.83 11.96 1.71
N VAL A 105 6.89 12.77 1.75
CA VAL A 105 7.25 13.67 0.64
C VAL A 105 7.90 12.87 -0.48
N ALA A 106 8.82 11.96 -0.16
CA ALA A 106 9.47 11.09 -1.14
C ALA A 106 8.48 10.24 -1.94
N LEU A 107 7.42 9.72 -1.30
CA LEU A 107 6.35 8.98 -1.98
C LEU A 107 5.51 9.83 -2.96
N ARG A 108 5.55 11.18 -2.85
CA ARG A 108 4.76 12.10 -3.70
C ARG A 108 5.55 12.70 -4.85
N GLN A 109 6.88 12.59 -4.84
CA GLN A 109 7.80 13.19 -5.81
C GLN A 109 8.28 12.15 -6.81
#